data_AF-A0A7Z0N973-F1
#
_entry.id   AF-A0A7Z0N973-F1
#
_cell.length_a   1.000
_cell.length_b   1.000
_cell.length_c   1.000
_cell.angle_alpha   90.00
_cell.angle_beta   90.00
_cell.angle_gamma   90.00
#
_symmetry.space_group_name_H-M   'P 1'
#
loop_
_entity.id
_entity.type
_entity.pdbx_description
1 polymer ?
#
loop_
_entity_poly.entity_id
_entity_poly.type
_entity_poly.pdbx_seq_one_letter_code
_entity_poly.pdbx_strand_id
1 'polypeptide(L)' 'MVDRLIPNDYPELRLICWHKPSDHPMDEEEAFAIYERNWRYVDQDMLTDAEKALIERLKNTYGNGVINA' A
#
# COMPACT_ATOMS: atom_id res chain seq x y z
N MET A 1 7.73 -8.79 -15.13
CA MET A 1 7.92 -7.34 -14.98
C MET A 1 7.49 -7.01 -13.57
N VAL A 2 8.23 -6.15 -12.88
CA VAL A 2 7.86 -5.72 -11.52
C VAL A 2 6.90 -4.56 -11.66
N ASP A 3 5.68 -4.72 -11.15
CA ASP A 3 4.71 -3.64 -11.14
C ASP A 3 5.11 -2.62 -10.07
N ARG A 4 4.96 -1.33 -10.41
CA ARG A 4 5.42 -0.21 -9.59
C ARG A 4 4.31 0.80 -9.40
N LEU A 5 4.33 1.44 -8.24
CA LEU A 5 3.41 2.53 -7.88
C LEU A 5 4.17 3.73 -7.29
N ILE A 6 3.53 4.89 -7.30
CA ILE A 6 3.98 6.07 -6.57
C ILE A 6 3.21 6.14 -5.25
N PRO A 7 3.87 6.13 -4.07
CA PRO A 7 3.18 6.20 -2.79
C PRO A 7 2.29 7.43 -2.63
N ASN A 8 2.69 8.57 -3.23
CA ASN A 8 1.97 9.83 -3.15
C ASN A 8 0.57 9.81 -3.81
N ASP A 9 0.29 8.81 -4.66
CA ASP A 9 -1.04 8.65 -5.27
C ASP A 9 -2.09 8.09 -4.27
N TYR A 10 -1.63 7.62 -3.11
CA TYR A 10 -2.43 6.88 -2.13
C TYR A 10 -2.21 7.48 -0.73
N PRO A 11 -3.19 8.19 -0.15
CA PRO A 11 -3.00 8.96 1.08
C PRO A 11 -2.48 8.14 2.27
N GLU A 12 -3.05 6.98 2.54
CA GLU A 12 -2.65 6.15 3.68
C GLU A 12 -1.31 5.46 3.42
N LEU A 13 -1.06 5.01 2.18
CA LEU A 13 0.25 4.51 1.79
C LEU A 13 1.33 5.58 1.97
N ARG A 14 1.05 6.83 1.57
CA ARG A 14 1.98 7.95 1.75
C ARG A 14 2.26 8.19 3.22
N LEU A 15 1.24 8.11 4.07
CA LEU A 15 1.36 8.27 5.52
C LEU A 15 2.30 7.21 6.12
N ILE A 16 2.10 5.93 5.80
CA ILE A 16 2.94 4.83 6.32
C ILE A 16 4.32 4.73 5.63
N CYS A 17 4.47 5.36 4.46
CA CYS A 17 5.74 5.50 3.72
C CYS A 17 6.50 6.81 4.03
N TRP A 18 6.24 7.48 5.17
CA TRP A 18 6.84 8.79 5.50
C TRP A 18 8.37 8.85 5.44
N HIS A 19 9.07 7.73 5.62
CA HIS A 19 10.53 7.62 5.56
C HIS A 19 11.09 7.55 4.13
N LYS A 20 10.23 7.43 3.10
CA LYS A 20 10.59 7.35 1.68
C LYS A 20 10.24 8.65 0.94
N PRO A 21 10.97 8.99 -0.14
CA PRO A 21 10.57 10.07 -1.03
C PRO A 21 9.15 9.82 -1.59
N SER A 22 8.31 10.86 -1.64
CA SER A 22 6.91 10.79 -2.11
C SER A 22 6.78 10.26 -3.52
N ASP A 23 7.61 10.78 -4.41
CA ASP A 23 7.45 10.65 -5.86
C ASP A 23 8.41 9.62 -6.45
N HIS A 24 8.97 8.76 -5.61
CA HIS A 24 9.82 7.67 -6.06
C HIS A 24 8.99 6.40 -6.27
N PRO A 25 9.00 5.82 -7.48
CA PRO A 25 8.36 4.54 -7.70
C PRO A 25 8.91 3.47 -6.77
N MET A 26 8.01 2.69 -6.18
CA MET A 26 8.35 1.52 -5.39
C MET A 26 7.65 0.28 -5.95
N ASP A 27 8.23 -0.88 -5.65
CA ASP A 27 7.70 -2.15 -6.10
C ASP A 27 6.42 -2.50 -5.32
N GLU A 28 5.43 -3.07 -6.00
CA GLU A 28 4.13 -3.38 -5.39
C GLU A 28 4.19 -4.39 -4.24
N GLU A 29 5.09 -5.36 -4.33
CA GLU A 29 5.36 -6.32 -3.25
C GLU A 29 5.92 -5.60 -2.01
N GLU A 30 6.81 -4.62 -2.20
CA GLU A 30 7.33 -3.79 -1.11
C GLU A 30 6.20 -2.94 -0.50
N ALA A 31 5.32 -2.37 -1.32
CA ALA A 31 4.17 -1.60 -0.84
C ALA A 31 3.23 -2.48 -0.01
N PHE A 32 2.96 -3.71 -0.43
CA PHE A 32 2.14 -4.66 0.32
C PHE A 32 2.77 -5.01 1.68
N ALA A 33 4.08 -5.29 1.73
CA ALA A 33 4.78 -5.56 2.98
C ALA A 33 4.76 -4.35 3.94
N ILE A 34 4.76 -3.13 3.41
CA ILE A 34 4.58 -1.91 4.22
C ILE A 34 3.15 -1.83 4.77
N TYR A 35 2.12 -2.13 3.96
CA TYR A 35 0.75 -2.20 4.44
C TYR A 35 0.59 -3.21 5.59
N GLU A 36 1.07 -4.45 5.42
CA GLU A 36 0.99 -5.49 6.46
C GLU A 36 1.62 -5.02 7.77
N ARG A 37 2.89 -4.59 7.72
CA ARG A 37 3.63 -4.17 8.93
C ARG A 37 3.02 -2.98 9.65
N ASN A 38 2.37 -2.08 8.92
CA ASN A 38 1.89 -0.80 9.43
C ASN A 38 0.36 -0.68 9.45
N TRP A 39 -0.37 -1.78 9.23
CA TRP A 39 -1.82 -1.75 9.04
C TRP A 39 -2.57 -1.06 10.20
N ARG A 40 -2.10 -1.23 11.44
CA ARG A 40 -2.64 -0.56 12.63
C ARG A 40 -2.55 0.98 12.61
N TYR A 41 -1.78 1.55 11.68
CA TYR A 41 -1.66 3.00 11.47
C TYR A 41 -2.47 3.48 10.27
N VAL A 42 -3.07 2.58 9.50
CA VAL A 42 -3.92 2.91 8.36
C VAL A 42 -5.30 3.28 8.88
N ASP A 43 -5.73 4.50 8.58
CA ASP A 43 -7.10 4.94 8.82
C ASP A 43 -8.00 4.45 7.66
N GLN A 44 -8.83 3.45 7.95
CA GLN A 44 -9.70 2.85 6.93
C GLN A 44 -10.78 3.80 6.41
N ASP A 45 -11.13 4.84 7.17
CA ASP A 45 -12.11 5.85 6.74
C ASP A 45 -11.50 6.85 5.74
N MET A 46 -10.15 6.97 5.72
CA MET A 46 -9.40 7.82 4.81
C MET A 46 -8.97 7.13 3.51
N LEU A 47 -9.13 5.81 3.44
CA LEU A 47 -8.83 5.04 2.23
C LEU A 47 -9.74 5.46 1.06
N THR A 48 -9.12 6.00 0.02
CA THR A 48 -9.80 6.33 -1.24
C THR A 48 -10.26 5.06 -1.97
N ASP A 49 -11.21 5.17 -2.89
CA ASP A 49 -11.67 4.03 -3.69
C ASP A 49 -10.53 3.40 -4.52
N ALA A 50 -9.62 4.23 -5.04
CA ALA A 50 -8.45 3.77 -5.76
C ALA A 50 -7.48 2.98 -4.85
N GLU A 51 -7.29 3.44 -3.62
CA GLU A 51 -6.44 2.79 -2.62
C GLU A 51 -7.04 1.47 -2.13
N LYS A 52 -8.35 1.41 -1.92
CA LYS A 52 -9.05 0.15 -1.60
C LYS A 52 -8.90 -0.86 -2.72
N ALA A 53 -9.08 -0.44 -3.97
CA ALA A 53 -8.90 -1.31 -5.13
C ALA A 53 -7.45 -1.80 -5.26
N LEU A 54 -6.47 -0.93 -5.01
CA LEU A 54 -5.06 -1.30 -4.92
C LEU A 54 -4.84 -2.36 -3.84
N ILE A 55 -5.28 -2.11 -2.60
CA ILE A 55 -5.08 -3.02 -1.47
C ILE A 55 -5.71 -4.39 -1.76
N GLU A 56 -6.93 -4.44 -2.31
CA GLU A 56 -7.56 -5.71 -2.69
C GLU A 56 -6.78 -6.45 -3.78
N ARG A 57 -6.24 -5.74 -4.77
CA ARG A 57 -5.35 -6.35 -5.77
C ARG A 57 -4.09 -6.90 -5.10
N LEU A 58 -3.41 -6.11 -4.28
CA LEU A 58 -2.17 -6.50 -3.61
C LEU A 58 -2.37 -7.70 -2.67
N LYS A 59 -3.48 -7.73 -1.91
CA LYS A 59 -3.86 -8.88 -1.09
C LYS A 59 -3.96 -10.15 -1.91
N ASN A 60 -4.63 -10.10 -3.06
CA ASN A 60 -4.81 -11.26 -3.93
C ASN A 60 -3.50 -11.70 -4.59
N THR A 61 -2.60 -10.76 -4.90
CA THR A 61 -1.32 -11.04 -5.56
C THR A 61 -0.25 -11.54 -4.59
N TYR A 62 -0.14 -10.93 -3.41
CA TYR A 62 0.99 -11.12 -2.48
C TYR A 62 0.59 -11.72 -1.13
N GLY A 63 -0.66 -11.53 -0.69
CA GLY A 63 -1.14 -11.91 0.64
C GLY A 63 -2.07 -13.13 0.70
N ASN A 64 -2.24 -13.86 -0.41
CA ASN A 64 -3.23 -14.96 -0.52
C ASN A 64 -4.67 -14.53 -0.15
N GLY A 65 -5.02 -13.27 -0.41
CA GLY A 65 -6.35 -12.70 -0.15
C GLY A 65 -6.53 -12.06 1.24
N VAL A 66 -5.50 -12.03 2.09
CA VAL A 66 -5.56 -11.42 3.43
C VAL A 66 -4.43 -10.42 3.67
N ILE A 67 -4.59 -9.54 4.66
CA ILE A 67 -3.50 -8.72 5.20
C ILE A 67 -3.10 -9.34 6.54
N ASN A 68 -1.84 -9.70 6.71
CA ASN A 68 -1.32 -10.16 7.99
C ASN A 68 -0.86 -8.95 8.81
N ALA A 69 -1.80 -8.37 9.57
CA ALA A 69 -1.65 -7.17 10.38
C ALA A 69 -1.45 -7.45 11.87
#